data_AF-A0AAN0K251-F1
#
_entry.id   AF-A0AAN0K251-F1
#
_cell.length_a   1.000
_cell.length_b   1.000
_cell.length_c   1.000
_cell.angle_alpha   90.00
_cell.angle_beta   90.00
_cell.angle_gamma   90.00
#
_symmetry.space_group_name_H-M   'P 1'
#
loop_
_entity.id
_entity.type
_entity.pdbx_description
1 polymer ?
#
loop_
_entity_poly.entity_id
_entity_poly.type
_entity_poly.pdbx_seq_one_letter_code
_entity_poly.pdbx_strand_id
1 'polypeptide(L)'
;FLFTLEENASNENDHEEDLPVTHLQLLLLVWGSFSDSIRKELLLKCVAAVNKVAEEKESGYVVPPLPCCRLLLVLQYMVFRFNEPVQQLVQQVDCNLLPDLLVSPLIST
;
A
#
# COMPACT_ATOMS: atom_id res chain seq x y z
N PHE A 1 -6.87 -4.94 -12.73
CA PHE A 1 -5.97 -5.26 -11.60
C PHE A 1 -6.74 -5.48 -10.31
N LEU A 2 -7.16 -4.43 -9.57
CA LEU A 2 -7.85 -4.62 -8.28
C LEU A 2 -9.14 -5.42 -8.44
N PHE A 3 -9.94 -5.09 -9.46
CA PHE A 3 -11.12 -5.86 -9.83
C PHE A 3 -10.82 -7.34 -10.13
N THR A 4 -9.73 -7.61 -10.85
CA THR A 4 -9.26 -8.97 -11.15
C THR A 4 -8.82 -9.72 -9.89
N LEU A 5 -8.12 -9.06 -8.96
CA LEU A 5 -7.76 -9.67 -7.67
C LEU A 5 -8.98 -9.95 -6.80
N GLU A 6 -9.98 -9.06 -6.82
CA GLU A 6 -11.25 -9.26 -6.14
C GLU A 6 -11.98 -10.47 -6.70
N GLU A 7 -12.20 -10.53 -8.03
CA GLU A 7 -12.85 -11.66 -8.69
C GLU A 7 -12.14 -12.98 -8.40
N ASN A 8 -10.80 -13.02 -8.53
CA ASN A 8 -10.02 -14.22 -8.22
C ASN A 8 -10.07 -14.58 -6.72
N ALA A 9 -10.24 -13.60 -5.84
CA ALA A 9 -10.36 -13.84 -4.40
C ALA A 9 -11.76 -14.28 -3.99
N SER A 10 -12.79 -13.91 -4.75
CA SER A 10 -14.17 -14.38 -4.59
C SER A 10 -14.38 -15.77 -5.21
N ASN A 11 -13.74 -16.07 -6.33
CA ASN A 11 -13.85 -17.37 -7.02
C ASN A 11 -13.11 -18.47 -6.24
N GLU A 12 -13.78 -19.59 -5.96
CA GLU A 12 -13.19 -20.78 -5.31
C GLU A 12 -12.38 -21.67 -6.28
N ASN A 13 -12.33 -21.32 -7.56
CA ASN A 13 -11.65 -22.13 -8.58
C ASN A 13 -10.14 -21.89 -8.55
N ASP A 14 -9.42 -22.85 -7.97
CA ASP A 14 -7.94 -22.96 -7.90
C ASP A 14 -7.26 -23.10 -9.30
N HIS A 15 -8.02 -22.95 -10.39
CA HIS A 15 -7.62 -23.19 -11.78
C HIS A 15 -7.58 -21.93 -12.66
N GLU A 16 -7.99 -20.77 -12.14
CA GLU A 16 -7.88 -19.51 -12.88
C GLU A 16 -6.44 -18.99 -12.84
N GLU A 17 -5.93 -18.50 -13.99
CA GLU A 17 -4.56 -18.01 -14.10
C GLU A 17 -4.31 -16.94 -13.03
N ASP A 18 -3.48 -17.35 -12.08
CA ASP A 18 -3.18 -16.60 -10.89
C ASP A 18 -2.49 -15.28 -11.29
N LEU A 19 -2.96 -14.14 -10.74
CA LEU A 19 -2.52 -12.84 -11.24
C LEU A 19 -0.98 -12.69 -11.16
N PRO A 20 -0.28 -12.39 -12.27
CA PRO A 20 1.17 -12.43 -12.26
C PRO A 20 1.78 -11.41 -11.30
N VAL A 21 2.86 -11.79 -10.61
CA VAL A 21 3.66 -10.92 -9.73
C VAL A 21 4.09 -9.62 -10.43
N THR A 22 4.26 -9.67 -11.75
CA THR A 22 4.57 -8.51 -12.59
C THR A 22 3.54 -7.38 -12.48
N HIS A 23 2.26 -7.70 -12.30
CA HIS A 23 1.21 -6.70 -12.18
C HIS A 23 1.24 -6.00 -10.82
N LEU A 24 1.59 -6.74 -9.76
CA LEU A 24 1.88 -6.18 -8.45
C LEU A 24 3.06 -5.22 -8.56
N GLN A 25 4.18 -5.67 -9.12
CA GLN A 25 5.38 -4.86 -9.30
C GLN A 25 5.12 -3.57 -10.09
N LEU A 26 4.32 -3.64 -11.17
CA LEU A 26 3.92 -2.47 -11.94
C LEU A 26 3.14 -1.47 -11.08
N LEU A 27 2.16 -1.95 -10.29
CA LEU A 27 1.40 -1.11 -9.37
C LEU A 27 2.31 -0.44 -8.34
N LEU A 28 3.29 -1.15 -7.79
CA LEU A 28 4.27 -0.58 -6.85
C LEU A 28 5.08 0.54 -7.53
N LEU A 29 5.55 0.29 -8.75
CA LEU A 29 6.38 1.21 -9.52
C LEU A 29 5.63 2.52 -9.82
N VAL A 30 4.38 2.43 -10.26
CA VAL A 30 3.60 3.62 -10.65
C VAL A 30 2.93 4.31 -9.47
N TRP A 31 2.83 3.66 -8.29
CA TRP A 31 2.17 4.21 -7.11
C TRP A 31 2.68 5.61 -6.73
N GLY A 32 4.00 5.80 -6.73
CA GLY A 32 4.62 7.09 -6.39
C GLY A 32 4.35 8.21 -7.41
N SER A 33 3.88 7.87 -8.61
CA SER A 33 3.56 8.84 -9.67
C SER A 33 2.10 9.31 -9.66
N PHE A 34 1.23 8.68 -8.85
CA PHE A 34 -0.17 9.07 -8.74
C PHE A 34 -0.36 10.28 -7.82
N SER A 35 -1.36 11.11 -8.15
CA SER A 35 -1.82 12.18 -7.26
C SER A 35 -2.45 11.62 -5.98
N ASP A 36 -2.52 12.44 -4.92
CA ASP A 36 -3.19 12.08 -3.66
C ASP A 36 -4.64 11.66 -3.86
N SER A 37 -5.37 12.33 -4.76
CA SER A 37 -6.75 11.99 -5.10
C SER A 37 -6.87 10.58 -5.68
N ILE A 38 -6.00 10.23 -6.62
CA ILE A 38 -5.98 8.91 -7.25
C ILE A 38 -5.54 7.85 -6.24
N ARG A 39 -4.50 8.12 -5.45
CA ARG A 39 -4.04 7.19 -4.38
C ARG A 39 -5.14 6.91 -3.37
N LYS A 40 -5.89 7.93 -2.95
CA LYS A 40 -7.04 7.78 -2.05
C LYS A 40 -8.18 6.97 -2.68
N GLU A 41 -8.51 7.23 -3.94
CA GLU A 41 -9.52 6.46 -4.66
C GLU A 41 -9.13 4.98 -4.80
N LEU A 42 -7.89 4.70 -5.19
CA LEU A 42 -7.36 3.33 -5.32
C LEU A 42 -7.35 2.60 -3.97
N LEU A 43 -6.94 3.28 -2.89
CA LEU A 43 -6.98 2.72 -1.54
C LEU A 43 -8.41 2.35 -1.12
N LEU A 44 -9.39 3.24 -1.35
CA LEU A 44 -10.79 2.97 -1.05
C LEU A 44 -11.35 1.79 -1.86
N LYS A 45 -11.01 1.69 -3.15
CA LYS A 45 -11.37 0.54 -3.98
C LYS A 45 -10.77 -0.76 -3.47
N CYS A 46 -9.51 -0.74 -3.04
CA CYS A 46 -8.84 -1.91 -2.47
C CYS A 46 -9.49 -2.35 -1.15
N VAL A 47 -9.88 -1.41 -0.29
CA VAL A 47 -10.61 -1.71 0.97
C VAL A 47 -11.99 -2.30 0.66
N ALA A 48 -12.73 -1.75 -0.30
CA ALA A 48 -14.03 -2.27 -0.70
C ALA A 48 -13.93 -3.72 -1.22
N ALA A 49 -12.92 -4.02 -2.03
CA ALA A 49 -12.64 -5.37 -2.52
C ALA A 49 -12.36 -6.35 -1.36
N VAL A 50 -11.53 -5.96 -0.38
CA VAL A 50 -11.22 -6.78 0.79
C VAL A 50 -12.49 -7.06 1.62
N ASN A 51 -13.30 -6.03 1.88
CA ASN A 51 -14.54 -6.19 2.64
C ASN A 51 -15.52 -7.11 1.93
N LYS A 52 -15.69 -6.95 0.61
CA LYS A 52 -16.57 -7.82 -0.18
C LYS A 52 -16.13 -9.29 -0.11
N VAL A 53 -14.84 -9.56 -0.32
CA VAL A 53 -14.29 -10.92 -0.20
C VAL A 53 -14.47 -11.47 1.22
N ALA A 54 -14.33 -10.64 2.25
CA ALA A 54 -14.53 -11.06 3.64
C ALA A 54 -15.99 -11.31 4.00
N GLU A 55 -16.93 -10.53 3.47
CA GLU A 55 -18.39 -10.70 3.66
C GLU A 55 -18.92 -11.93 2.92
N GLU A 56 -18.43 -12.20 1.71
CA GLU A 56 -18.80 -13.38 0.92
C GLU A 56 -18.29 -14.69 1.55
N LYS A 57 -17.18 -14.60 2.30
CA LYS A 57 -16.50 -15.75 2.88
C LYS A 57 -16.70 -15.79 4.40
N GLU A 58 -17.96 -16.01 4.80
CA GLU A 58 -18.37 -16.27 6.19
C GLU A 58 -17.68 -17.51 6.81
N SER A 59 -16.99 -18.33 6.01
CA SER A 59 -16.35 -19.57 6.43
C SER A 59 -14.85 -19.39 6.68
N GLY A 60 -14.42 -19.75 7.89
CA GLY A 60 -13.03 -19.71 8.32
C GLY A 60 -12.14 -20.63 7.49
N TYR A 61 -11.42 -20.05 6.53
CA TYR A 61 -10.37 -20.75 5.81
C TYR A 61 -9.36 -21.34 6.80
N VAL A 62 -9.09 -22.64 6.67
CA VAL A 62 -7.98 -23.29 7.37
C VAL A 62 -6.63 -22.71 6.91
N VAL A 63 -6.54 -22.32 5.63
CA VAL A 63 -5.44 -21.56 5.03
C VAL A 63 -6.03 -20.52 4.06
N PRO A 64 -5.71 -19.22 4.18
CA PRO A 64 -6.28 -18.21 3.30
C PRO A 64 -5.86 -18.45 1.84
N PRO A 65 -6.79 -18.43 0.88
CA PRO A 65 -6.50 -18.59 -0.53
C PRO A 65 -5.44 -17.58 -1.01
N LEU A 66 -4.55 -18.01 -1.90
CA LEU A 66 -3.47 -17.17 -2.42
C LEU A 66 -3.95 -15.82 -3.00
N PRO A 67 -5.09 -15.74 -3.72
CA PRO A 67 -5.65 -14.46 -4.16
C PRO A 67 -6.02 -13.51 -3.00
N CYS A 68 -6.59 -14.04 -1.90
CA CYS A 68 -6.89 -13.26 -0.70
C CYS A 68 -5.60 -12.70 -0.07
N CYS A 69 -4.56 -13.52 0.04
CA CYS A 69 -3.24 -13.09 0.53
C CYS A 69 -2.66 -11.95 -0.31
N ARG A 70 -2.79 -12.02 -1.64
CA ARG A 70 -2.31 -10.97 -2.56
C ARG A 70 -3.09 -9.68 -2.42
N LEU A 71 -4.41 -9.75 -2.28
CA LEU A 71 -5.24 -8.57 -2.07
C LEU A 71 -4.87 -7.85 -0.76
N LEU A 72 -4.64 -8.61 0.32
CA LEU A 72 -4.15 -8.06 1.60
C LEU A 72 -2.75 -7.45 1.49
N LEU A 73 -1.84 -8.07 0.73
CA LEU A 73 -0.50 -7.51 0.47
C LEU A 73 -0.58 -6.17 -0.29
N VAL A 74 -1.48 -6.05 -1.27
CA VAL A 74 -1.71 -4.78 -1.97
C VAL A 74 -2.22 -3.71 -1.01
N LEU A 75 -3.22 -4.06 -0.18
CA LEU A 75 -3.76 -3.13 0.81
C LEU A 75 -2.67 -2.67 1.78
N GLN A 76 -1.88 -3.59 2.33
CA GLN A 76 -0.77 -3.29 3.22
C GLN A 76 0.22 -2.32 2.56
N TYR A 77 0.60 -2.58 1.31
CA TYR A 77 1.50 -1.71 0.56
C TYR A 77 0.91 -0.31 0.38
N MET A 78 -0.35 -0.22 -0.07
CA MET A 78 -1.01 1.07 -0.30
C MET A 78 -1.08 1.89 0.99
N VAL A 79 -1.48 1.29 2.12
CA VAL A 79 -1.52 1.98 3.43
C VAL A 79 -0.14 2.45 3.85
N PHE A 80 0.87 1.58 3.74
CA PHE A 80 2.24 1.93 4.11
C PHE A 80 2.78 3.09 3.28
N ARG A 81 2.59 3.06 1.95
CA ARG A 81 3.08 4.11 1.05
C ARG A 81 2.20 5.37 1.03
N PHE A 82 0.94 5.27 1.45
CA PHE A 82 0.08 6.43 1.64
C PHE A 82 0.47 7.20 2.90
N ASN A 83 0.94 6.49 3.94
CA ASN A 83 1.46 7.05 5.18
C ASN A 83 2.99 7.30 5.16
N GLU A 84 3.67 7.10 4.03
CA GLU A 84 5.09 7.42 3.93
C GLU A 84 5.26 8.90 4.28
N PRO A 85 6.07 9.23 5.30
CA PRO A 85 6.11 10.58 5.84
C PRO A 85 6.42 11.53 4.69
N VAL A 86 5.63 12.61 4.59
CA VAL A 86 5.83 13.63 3.57
C VAL A 86 7.31 14.02 3.66
N GLN A 87 8.08 13.81 2.60
CA GLN A 87 9.52 14.11 2.64
C GLN A 87 9.79 15.55 3.06
N GLN A 88 8.83 16.45 2.81
CA GLN A 88 8.83 17.82 3.31
C GLN A 88 8.70 17.91 4.83
N LEU A 89 7.90 17.06 5.48
CA LEU A 89 7.80 17.01 6.95
C LEU A 89 9.09 16.46 7.55
N VAL A 90 9.72 15.45 6.93
CA VAL A 90 11.03 14.94 7.35
C VAL A 90 12.10 16.02 7.19
N GLN A 91 12.16 16.69 6.03
CA GLN A 91 13.03 17.85 5.83
C GLN A 91 12.75 18.98 6.80
N GLN A 92 11.48 19.25 7.13
CA GLN A 92 11.11 20.26 8.12
C GLN A 92 11.57 19.86 9.52
N VAL A 93 11.42 18.60 9.89
CA VAL A 93 11.90 18.06 11.17
C VAL A 93 13.43 18.12 11.22
N ASP A 94 14.13 17.76 10.15
CA ASP A 94 15.59 17.89 10.03
C ASP A 94 16.03 19.36 10.16
N CYS A 95 15.39 20.29 9.42
CA CYS A 95 15.68 21.72 9.50
C CYS A 95 15.35 22.35 10.86
N ASN A 96 14.38 21.80 11.60
CA ASN A 96 13.93 22.34 12.89
C ASN A 96 14.68 21.72 14.08
N LEU A 97 15.19 20.48 13.95
CA LEU A 97 15.87 19.74 15.03
C LEU A 97 17.40 19.73 14.90
N LEU A 98 17.95 19.86 13.68
CA LEU A 98 19.40 19.92 13.44
C LEU A 98 20.04 21.33 13.36
N PRO A 99 19.34 22.48 13.41
CA PRO A 99 20.02 23.77 13.29
C PRO A 99 20.92 24.03 14.51
N ASP A 100 20.53 23.57 15.71
CA ASP A 100 21.36 23.68 16.92
C ASP A 100 22.62 22.78 16.88
N LEU A 101 22.64 21.73 16.05
CA LEU A 101 23.81 20.85 15.89
C LEU A 101 24.81 21.38 14.85
N LEU A 102 24.33 22.17 13.88
CA LEU A 102 25.15 22.79 12.81
C LEU A 102 25.59 24.22 13.13
N VAL A 103 24.93 24.89 14.08
CA VAL A 103 25.37 26.18 14.65
C VAL A 103 26.19 25.91 15.92
N SER A 104 27.26 25.12 15.81
CA SER A 104 28.41 25.35 16.68
C SER A 104 29.14 26.58 16.13
N PRO A 105 29.20 27.70 16.87
CA PRO A 105 29.88 28.88 16.37
C PRO A 105 31.36 28.54 16.26
N LEU A 106 31.90 28.70 15.05
CA LEU A 106 33.23 29.27 14.92
C LEU A 106 33.28 30.49 15.85
N ILE A 107 34.27 30.48 16.75
CA ILE A 107 34.75 31.58 17.60
C ILE A 107 34.21 31.60 19.04
N SER A 108 34.97 30.99 19.94
CA SER A 108 35.46 31.71 21.12
C SER A 108 36.94 31.37 21.34
N THR A 109 37.75 32.44 21.36
CA THR A 109 39.20 32.57 21.62
C THR A 109 40.19 32.10 20.57
#